data_AF-A0A0U1P6T1-F1
#
_entry.id   AF-A0A0U1P6T1-F1
#
_cell.length_a   1.000
_cell.length_b   1.000
_cell.length_c   1.000
_cell.angle_alpha   90.00
_cell.angle_beta   90.00
_cell.angle_gamma   90.00
#
_symmetry.space_group_name_H-M   'P 1'
#
loop_
_entity.id
_entity.type
_entity.pdbx_description
1 polymer ?
#
loop_
_entity_poly.entity_id
_entity_poly.type
_entity_poly.pdbx_seq_one_letter_code
_entity_poly.pdbx_strand_id
1 'polypeptide(L)'
;MGCTTAEPVRISANGMIKWSDGKREGMHVSSTGSTLTFANYSNSISEGPVMIFARIDSARNDDCEYFYDETVIKRRLKICATGEVTLFNGGKVVKVGHMVKPAY
;
A
#
# COMPACT_ATOMS: atom_id res chain seq x y z
N MET A 1 33.77 3.84 16.65
CA MET A 1 33.15 3.67 15.32
C MET A 1 32.08 2.61 15.44
N GLY A 2 30.82 2.93 15.17
CA GLY A 2 29.72 1.98 15.22
C GLY A 2 28.63 2.45 14.28
N CYS A 3 28.77 2.12 12.99
CA CYS A 3 27.65 2.24 12.07
C CYS A 3 26.70 1.09 12.37
N THR A 4 25.66 1.35 13.16
CA THR A 4 24.44 0.55 13.12
C THR A 4 23.81 0.80 11.75
N THR A 5 24.20 0.00 10.76
CA THR A 5 23.37 -0.20 9.57
C THR A 5 22.07 -0.81 10.06
N ALA A 6 21.04 0.03 10.20
CA ALA A 6 19.68 -0.45 10.41
C ALA A 6 19.39 -1.44 9.27
N GLU A 7 19.06 -2.68 9.61
CA GLU A 7 18.60 -3.64 8.62
C GLU A 7 17.34 -3.07 7.95
N PRO A 8 17.24 -3.08 6.61
CA PRO A 8 16.08 -2.55 5.93
C PRO A 8 14.84 -3.30 6.41
N VAL A 9 13.75 -2.57 6.66
CA VAL A 9 12.52 -3.17 7.18
C VAL A 9 11.98 -4.18 6.16
N ARG A 10 12.19 -5.47 6.40
CA ARG A 10 11.70 -6.54 5.55
C ARG A 10 10.25 -6.85 5.92
N ILE A 11 9.32 -6.34 5.14
CA ILE A 11 7.91 -6.67 5.27
C ILE A 11 7.62 -7.90 4.42
N SER A 12 7.15 -8.98 5.04
CA SER A 12 6.64 -10.15 4.33
C SER A 12 5.34 -9.77 3.61
N ALA A 13 5.45 -9.37 2.35
CA ALA A 13 4.29 -9.10 1.52
C ALA A 13 3.43 -10.37 1.38
N ASN A 14 2.12 -10.23 1.50
CA ASN A 14 1.13 -11.30 1.22
C ASN A 14 0.07 -10.83 0.20
N GLY A 15 0.19 -9.58 -0.27
CA GLY A 15 -0.58 -9.00 -1.36
C GLY A 15 0.33 -8.25 -2.33
N MET A 16 -0.16 -8.01 -3.54
CA MET A 16 0.58 -7.27 -4.56
C MET A 16 -0.37 -6.45 -5.43
N ILE A 17 0.05 -5.23 -5.75
CA ILE A 17 -0.66 -4.34 -6.65
C ILE A 17 0.18 -4.20 -7.92
N LYS A 18 -0.44 -4.43 -9.07
CA LYS A 18 0.13 -4.06 -10.37
C LYS A 18 -0.52 -2.74 -10.80
N TRP A 19 0.27 -1.67 -10.80
CA TRP A 19 -0.15 -0.37 -11.27
C TRP A 19 -0.25 -0.33 -12.80
N SER A 20 -1.01 0.63 -13.33
CA SER A 20 -1.17 0.84 -14.77
C SER A 20 0.13 1.21 -15.49
N ASP A 21 1.11 1.77 -14.77
CA ASP A 21 2.47 2.01 -15.27
C ASP A 21 3.33 0.73 -15.36
N GLY A 22 2.75 -0.44 -15.05
CA GLY A 22 3.41 -1.74 -15.09
C GLY A 22 4.22 -2.07 -13.84
N LYS A 23 4.41 -1.13 -12.91
CA LYS A 23 5.13 -1.39 -11.66
C LYS A 23 4.32 -2.30 -10.75
N ARG A 24 5.02 -3.20 -10.05
CA ARG A 24 4.45 -4.08 -9.04
C ARG A 24 4.91 -3.62 -7.66
N GLU A 25 3.97 -3.54 -6.74
CA GLU A 25 4.22 -3.10 -5.38
C GLU A 25 3.69 -4.16 -4.41
N GLY A 26 4.59 -4.74 -3.63
CA GLY A 26 4.24 -5.72 -2.60
C GLY A 26 3.71 -5.01 -1.36
N MET A 27 2.68 -5.58 -0.75
CA MET A 27 2.14 -5.08 0.51
C MET A 27 1.82 -6.21 1.47
N HIS A 28 1.85 -5.90 2.75
CA HIS A 28 1.33 -6.75 3.80
C HIS A 28 -0.09 -6.30 4.17
N VAL A 29 -1.03 -7.19 3.97
CA VAL A 29 -2.42 -7.08 4.39
C VAL A 29 -2.52 -7.73 5.77
N SER A 30 -3.02 -6.99 6.75
CA SER A 30 -3.28 -7.57 8.08
C SER A 30 -4.28 -8.73 7.99
N SER A 31 -4.28 -9.60 8.99
CA SER A 31 -5.18 -10.76 9.06
C SER A 31 -6.67 -10.39 8.99
N THR A 32 -7.03 -9.18 9.43
CA THR A 32 -8.40 -8.63 9.37
C THR A 32 -8.68 -7.78 8.12
N GLY A 33 -7.65 -7.54 7.30
CA GLY A 33 -7.70 -6.61 6.16
C GLY A 33 -7.89 -5.15 6.56
N SER A 34 -7.72 -4.81 7.84
CA SER A 34 -7.91 -3.44 8.34
C SER A 34 -6.73 -2.52 8.03
N THR A 35 -5.55 -3.07 7.76
CA THR A 35 -4.36 -2.29 7.43
C THR A 35 -3.61 -2.91 6.24
N LEU A 36 -3.07 -2.03 5.40
CA LEU A 36 -2.20 -2.37 4.29
C LEU A 36 -0.87 -1.65 4.49
N THR A 37 0.22 -2.40 4.56
CA THR A 37 1.55 -1.84 4.77
C THR A 37 2.39 -2.04 3.52
N PHE A 38 2.86 -0.94 2.95
CA PHE A 38 3.77 -0.94 1.81
C PHE A 38 5.19 -0.72 2.32
N ALA A 39 6.04 -1.72 2.14
CA ALA A 39 7.48 -1.54 2.27
C ALA A 39 7.99 -0.88 1.00
N ASN A 40 8.66 0.24 1.14
CA ASN A 40 9.43 0.83 0.06
C ASN A 40 10.60 -0.12 -0.25
N TYR A 41 10.38 -1.09 -1.13
CA TYR A 41 11.43 -1.99 -1.58
C TYR A 41 12.46 -1.20 -2.39
N SER A 42 13.47 -0.72 -1.69
CA SER A 42 14.69 -0.17 -2.22
C SER A 42 15.82 -0.64 -1.32
N ASN A 43 16.69 -1.51 -1.81
CA ASN A 43 17.96 -1.88 -1.19
C ASN A 43 18.96 -0.69 -1.23
N SER A 44 18.50 0.51 -0.93
CA SER A 44 19.27 1.75 -0.96
C SER A 44 19.14 2.38 0.42
N ILE A 45 20.26 2.85 0.97
CA ILE A 45 20.47 3.46 2.31
C ILE A 45 19.74 4.83 2.45
N SER A 46 18.63 5.02 1.76
CA SER A 46 17.77 6.20 1.80
C SER A 46 16.33 5.72 1.68
N GLU A 47 15.89 4.96 2.68
CA GLU A 47 14.52 4.44 2.81
C GLU A 47 13.52 5.59 2.81
N GLY A 48 12.61 5.62 1.83
CA GLY A 48 11.38 6.39 1.99
C GLY A 48 10.47 5.71 3.02
N PRO A 49 9.55 6.46 3.65
CA PRO A 49 8.79 6.00 4.81
C PRO A 49 7.95 4.76 4.51
N VAL A 50 7.86 3.84 5.47
CA VAL A 50 6.83 2.78 5.50
C VAL A 50 5.47 3.47 5.39
N MET A 51 4.69 3.09 4.38
CA MET A 51 3.35 3.64 4.19
C MET A 51 2.33 2.66 4.75
N ILE A 52 1.60 3.08 5.78
CA ILE A 52 0.53 2.31 6.39
C ILE A 52 -0.79 2.94 5.97
N PHE A 53 -1.64 2.13 5.35
CA PHE A 53 -3.00 2.50 4.99
C PHE A 53 -3.96 1.81 5.94
N ALA A 54 -4.72 2.58 6.70
CA ALA A 54 -5.74 2.08 7.61
C ALA A 54 -7.13 2.17 6.94
N ARG A 55 -7.93 1.11 7.07
CA ARG A 55 -9.28 1.03 6.48
C ARG A 55 -10.21 2.02 7.16
N ILE A 56 -11.05 2.68 6.36
CA ILE A 56 -12.13 3.55 6.80
C ILE A 56 -13.41 2.73 6.82
N ASP A 57 -13.76 2.16 7.97
CA ASP A 57 -14.94 1.29 8.08
C ASP A 57 -16.25 2.02 7.75
N SER A 58 -16.35 3.31 8.05
CA SER A 58 -17.53 4.15 7.78
C SER A 58 -17.69 4.58 6.32
N ALA A 59 -16.73 4.28 5.43
CA ALA A 59 -16.74 4.74 4.04
C ALA A 59 -16.96 3.60 3.02
N ARG A 60 -17.35 2.41 3.47
CA ARG A 60 -17.70 1.30 2.56
C ARG A 60 -18.91 1.68 1.73
N ASN A 61 -18.71 1.81 0.43
CA ASN A 61 -19.77 2.06 -0.54
C ASN A 61 -19.50 1.22 -1.78
N ASP A 62 -20.54 0.58 -2.31
CA ASP A 62 -20.52 -0.15 -3.59
C ASP A 62 -19.38 -1.17 -3.72
N ASP A 63 -19.30 -2.15 -2.80
CA ASP A 63 -18.31 -3.24 -2.80
C ASP A 63 -16.83 -2.80 -2.81
N CYS A 64 -16.54 -1.55 -2.45
CA CYS A 64 -15.19 -1.02 -2.35
C CYS A 64 -14.83 -0.61 -0.92
N GLU A 65 -13.62 -0.99 -0.51
CA GLU A 65 -12.98 -0.59 0.73
C GLU A 65 -12.10 0.63 0.50
N TYR A 66 -12.17 1.58 1.43
CA TYR A 66 -11.36 2.79 1.41
C TYR A 66 -10.36 2.74 2.55
N PHE A 67 -9.16 3.24 2.29
CA PHE A 67 -8.08 3.34 3.24
C PHE A 67 -7.49 4.75 3.21
N TYR A 68 -7.00 5.24 4.34
CA TYR A 68 -6.23 6.47 4.42
C TYR A 68 -4.79 6.17 4.82
N ASP A 69 -3.85 6.91 4.24
CA ASP A 69 -2.44 6.85 4.65
C ASP A 69 -2.29 7.53 6.02
N GLU A 70 -1.79 6.80 7.01
CA GLU A 70 -1.59 7.29 8.37
C GLU A 70 -0.55 8.42 8.45
N THR A 71 0.38 8.48 7.49
CA THR A 71 1.45 9.48 7.42
C THR A 71 1.04 10.71 6.60
N VAL A 72 0.11 10.53 5.65
CA VAL A 72 -0.37 11.58 4.74
C VAL A 72 -1.89 11.52 4.62
N ILE A 73 -2.61 12.20 5.53
CA ILE A 73 -4.08 12.16 5.63
C ILE A 73 -4.81 12.42 4.29
N LYS A 74 -4.22 13.21 3.38
CA LYS A 74 -4.81 13.53 2.07
C LYS A 74 -4.66 12.40 1.04
N ARG A 75 -3.84 11.39 1.31
CA ARG A 75 -3.63 10.23 0.44
C ARG A 75 -4.57 9.11 0.87
N ARG A 76 -5.30 8.57 -0.09
CA ARG A 76 -6.29 7.51 0.13
C ARG A 76 -6.16 6.41 -0.90
N LEU A 77 -6.45 5.19 -0.51
CA LEU A 77 -6.51 4.04 -1.39
C LEU A 77 -7.95 3.53 -1.44
N LYS A 78 -8.45 3.20 -2.63
CA LYS A 78 -9.72 2.51 -2.82
C LYS A 78 -9.41 1.15 -3.43
N ILE A 79 -9.93 0.08 -2.85
CA ILE A 79 -9.82 -1.27 -3.37
C ILE A 79 -11.23 -1.84 -3.52
N CYS A 80 -11.62 -2.24 -4.72
CA CYS A 80 -12.92 -2.85 -4.97
C CYS A 80 -12.86 -4.38 -4.94
N ALA A 81 -13.99 -5.03 -4.72
CA ALA A 81 -14.09 -6.50 -4.74
C ALA A 81 -13.62 -7.14 -6.06
N THR A 82 -13.67 -6.38 -7.17
CA THR A 82 -13.11 -6.76 -8.48
C THR A 82 -11.58 -6.84 -8.48
N GLY A 83 -10.93 -6.37 -7.42
CA GLY A 83 -9.49 -6.20 -7.32
C GLY A 83 -8.98 -4.90 -7.95
N GLU A 84 -9.84 -4.02 -8.46
CA GLU A 84 -9.41 -2.70 -8.93
C GLU A 84 -8.89 -1.86 -7.75
N VAL A 85 -7.76 -1.19 -7.96
CA VAL A 85 -7.10 -0.32 -6.98
C VAL A 85 -7.01 1.09 -7.55
N THR A 86 -7.44 2.08 -6.78
CA THR A 86 -7.25 3.50 -7.12
C THR A 86 -6.57 4.24 -5.97
N LEU A 87 -5.46 4.92 -6.27
CA LEU A 87 -4.75 5.80 -5.35
C LEU A 87 -5.18 7.25 -5.58
N PHE A 88 -5.62 7.91 -4.52
CA PHE A 88 -5.99 9.31 -4.49
C PHE A 88 -4.99 10.13 -3.68
N ASN A 89 -4.79 11.38 -4.09
CA ASN A 89 -4.10 12.38 -3.28
C ASN A 89 -4.85 13.71 -3.37
N GLY A 90 -5.36 14.19 -2.24
CA GLY A 90 -6.17 15.42 -2.17
C GLY A 90 -7.45 15.34 -3.02
N GLY A 91 -8.09 14.17 -3.08
CA GLY A 91 -9.32 13.95 -3.85
C GLY A 91 -9.12 13.73 -5.36
N LYS A 92 -7.89 13.81 -5.87
CA LYS A 92 -7.57 13.52 -7.27
C LYS A 92 -7.01 12.11 -7.43
N VAL A 93 -7.37 11.43 -8.51
CA VAL A 93 -6.77 10.15 -8.88
C VAL A 93 -5.32 10.36 -9.30
N VAL A 94 -4.40 9.62 -8.68
CA VAL A 94 -2.96 9.66 -8.95
C VAL A 94 -2.50 8.43 -9.71
N LYS A 95 -2.96 7.24 -9.28
CA LYS A 95 -2.65 5.97 -9.93
C LYS A 95 -3.88 5.06 -9.90
N VAL A 96 -3.96 4.18 -10.88
CA VAL A 96 -4.91 3.07 -10.92
C VAL A 96 -4.12 1.78 -11.12
N GLY A 97 -4.66 0.66 -10.67
CA GLY A 97 -4.01 -0.64 -10.73
C GLY A 97 -4.99 -1.76 -10.40
N HIS A 98 -4.45 -2.97 -10.29
CA HIS A 98 -5.20 -4.13 -9.86
C HIS A 98 -4.41 -4.95 -8.85
N MET A 99 -5.14 -5.55 -7.92
CA MET A 99 -4.67 -6.62 -7.06
C MET A 99 -4.28 -7.81 -7.93
N VAL A 100 -3.06 -8.29 -7.72
CA VAL A 100 -2.53 -9.48 -8.40
C VAL A 100 -2.00 -10.46 -7.36
N LYS A 101 -2.03 -11.76 -7.68
CA LYS A 101 -1.37 -12.75 -6.85
C LYS A 101 0.15 -12.48 -6.88
N PRO A 102 0.83 -12.46 -5.73
CA PRO A 102 2.28 -12.40 -5.73
C PRO A 102 2.82 -13.65 -6.43
N ALA A 103 3.65 -13.44 -7.46
CA ALA A 103 4.38 -14.52 -8.11
C ALA A 103 5.65 -14.77 -7.28
N TYR A 104 5.65 -15.87 -6.52
CA TYR A 104 6.84 -16.39 -5.85
C TYR A 104 7.45 -17.50 -6.70
#